data_AF-A0A1F6NFE0-F1
#
_entry.id   AF-A0A1F6NFE0-F1
#
_cell.length_a   1.000
_cell.length_b   1.000
_cell.length_c   1.000
_cell.angle_alpha   90.00
_cell.angle_beta   90.00
_cell.angle_gamma   90.00
#
_symmetry.space_group_name_H-M   'P 1'
#
loop_
_entity.id
_entity.type
_entity.pdbx_description
1 polymer ?
#
loop_
_entity_poly.entity_id
_entity_poly.type
_entity_poly.pdbx_seq_one_letter_code
_entity_poly.pdbx_strand_id
1 'polypeptide(L)'
;MSTYLVVCGVILNIIVLLTVIYRVFDWIRVRKANKKARAKNAQIREQFKKELELAKLEWIEWVKELKELEQAYNQEANLVERILLRCKISNYEDFGTYFFPSIGKNLSLHRIGKENGWKLEEDIQEQQEKKTC
;
A
#
# COMPACT_ATOMS: atom_id res chain seq x y z
N MET A 1 -39.86 -10.91 -58.08
CA MET A 1 -39.76 -10.03 -56.90
C MET A 1 -39.38 -10.75 -55.58
N SER A 2 -39.28 -12.09 -55.50
CA SER A 2 -39.06 -12.80 -54.22
C SER A 2 -37.59 -12.98 -53.79
N THR A 3 -36.65 -13.00 -54.73
CA THR A 3 -35.23 -13.33 -54.47
C THR A 3 -34.51 -12.29 -53.62
N TYR A 4 -34.82 -11.00 -53.77
CA TYR A 4 -34.20 -9.92 -52.99
C TYR A 4 -34.51 -10.01 -51.50
N LEU A 5 -35.76 -10.32 -51.13
CA LEU A 5 -36.17 -10.46 -49.74
C LEU A 5 -35.45 -11.63 -49.06
N VAL A 6 -35.28 -12.75 -49.78
CA VAL A 6 -34.53 -13.91 -49.30
C VAL A 6 -33.06 -13.55 -49.08
N VAL A 7 -32.42 -12.88 -50.05
CA VAL A 7 -31.01 -12.46 -49.97
C VAL A 7 -30.79 -11.48 -48.81
N CYS A 8 -31.66 -10.47 -48.65
CA CYS A 8 -31.58 -9.54 -47.53
C CYS A 8 -31.73 -10.23 -46.16
N GLY A 9 -32.64 -11.21 -46.04
CA GLY A 9 -32.81 -12.00 -44.83
C GLY A 9 -31.56 -12.82 -44.46
N VAL A 10 -30.89 -13.40 -45.45
CA VAL A 10 -29.64 -14.14 -45.23
C VAL A 10 -28.52 -13.20 -44.77
N ILE A 11 -28.37 -12.04 -45.42
CA ILE A 11 -27.33 -11.03 -45.06
C ILE A 11 -27.53 -10.50 -43.64
N LEU A 12 -28.76 -10.18 -43.24
CA LEU A 12 -29.07 -9.72 -41.88
C LEU A 12 -28.72 -10.78 -40.82
N ASN A 13 -29.05 -12.05 -41.08
CA ASN A 13 -28.71 -13.13 -40.15
C ASN A 13 -27.19 -13.31 -40.01
N ILE A 14 -26.43 -13.18 -41.09
CA ILE A 14 -24.96 -13.23 -41.04
C ILE A 14 -24.41 -12.07 -40.20
N ILE A 15 -24.91 -10.85 -40.39
CA ILE A 15 -24.48 -9.68 -39.60
C ILE A 15 -24.79 -9.90 -38.11
N VAL A 16 -26.00 -10.34 -37.77
CA VAL A 16 -26.37 -10.63 -36.38
C VAL A 16 -25.44 -11.68 -35.78
N LEU A 17 -25.17 -12.77 -36.50
CA LEU A 17 -24.26 -13.82 -36.04
C LEU A 17 -22.83 -13.30 -35.81
N LEU A 18 -22.31 -12.46 -36.72
CA LEU A 18 -21.00 -11.82 -36.56
C LEU A 18 -20.95 -10.88 -35.34
N THR A 19 -22.01 -10.12 -35.07
CA THR A 19 -22.04 -9.24 -33.89
C THR A 19 -22.07 -10.03 -32.57
N VAL A 20 -22.78 -11.16 -32.54
CA VAL A 20 -22.80 -12.05 -31.36
C VAL A 20 -21.41 -12.65 -31.14
N ILE A 21 -20.77 -13.16 -32.19
CA ILE A 21 -19.41 -13.70 -32.12
C ILE A 21 -18.43 -12.63 -31.61
N TYR A 22 -18.48 -11.41 -32.17
CA TYR A 22 -17.62 -10.30 -31.75
C TYR A 22 -17.79 -9.97 -30.26
N ARG A 23 -19.04 -9.89 -29.76
CA ARG A 23 -19.31 -9.66 -28.34
C ARG A 23 -18.76 -10.76 -27.44
N VAL A 24 -18.86 -12.03 -27.85
CA VAL A 24 -18.28 -13.15 -27.09
C VAL A 24 -16.76 -13.04 -27.03
N PHE A 25 -16.10 -12.72 -28.16
CA PHE A 25 -14.65 -12.51 -28.18
C PHE A 25 -14.21 -11.34 -27.30
N ASP A 26 -14.91 -10.21 -27.36
CA ASP A 26 -14.60 -9.04 -26.54
C ASP A 26 -14.80 -9.36 -25.05
N TRP A 27 -15.90 -10.03 -24.69
CA TRP A 27 -16.12 -10.49 -23.32
C TRP A 27 -15.01 -11.43 -22.82
N ILE A 28 -14.54 -12.38 -23.66
CA ILE A 28 -13.41 -13.25 -23.31
C ILE A 28 -12.12 -12.43 -23.12
N ARG A 29 -11.86 -11.45 -23.99
CA ARG A 29 -10.68 -10.58 -23.91
C ARG A 29 -10.70 -9.75 -22.62
N VAL A 30 -11.82 -9.09 -22.32
CA VAL A 30 -12.03 -8.33 -21.09
C VAL A 30 -11.89 -9.24 -19.86
N ARG A 31 -12.48 -10.44 -19.87
CA ARG A 31 -12.36 -11.40 -18.76
C ARG A 31 -10.90 -11.82 -18.51
N LYS A 32 -10.13 -12.07 -19.56
CA LYS A 32 -8.69 -12.39 -19.44
C LYS A 32 -7.90 -11.20 -18.90
N ALA A 33 -8.17 -9.98 -19.38
CA ALA A 33 -7.53 -8.76 -18.90
C ALA A 33 -7.86 -8.52 -17.41
N ASN A 34 -9.12 -8.64 -17.02
CA ASN A 34 -9.57 -8.51 -15.63
C ASN A 34 -8.95 -9.57 -14.72
N LYS A 35 -8.81 -10.82 -15.18
CA LYS A 35 -8.12 -11.88 -14.40
C LYS A 35 -6.66 -11.52 -14.16
N LYS A 36 -5.94 -11.03 -15.19
CA LYS A 36 -4.55 -10.57 -15.05
C LYS A 36 -4.43 -9.37 -14.10
N ALA A 37 -5.34 -8.39 -14.22
CA ALA A 37 -5.36 -7.23 -13.33
C ALA A 37 -5.60 -7.62 -11.88
N ARG A 38 -6.54 -8.55 -11.61
CA ARG A 38 -6.79 -9.09 -10.26
C ARG A 38 -5.56 -9.78 -9.67
N ALA A 39 -4.85 -10.58 -10.47
CA ALA A 39 -3.63 -11.24 -10.03
C ALA A 39 -2.52 -10.22 -9.67
N LYS A 40 -2.30 -9.21 -10.52
CA LYS A 40 -1.36 -8.12 -10.23
C LYS A 40 -1.74 -7.34 -8.97
N ASN A 41 -3.01 -7.00 -8.81
CA ASN A 41 -3.50 -6.30 -7.62
C ASN A 41 -3.35 -7.15 -6.35
N ALA A 42 -3.51 -8.47 -6.43
CA ALA A 42 -3.26 -9.36 -5.31
C ALA A 42 -1.77 -9.38 -4.93
N GLN A 43 -0.87 -9.46 -5.90
CA GLN A 43 0.58 -9.39 -5.68
C GLN A 43 1.00 -8.07 -5.02
N ILE A 44 0.50 -6.93 -5.53
CA ILE A 44 0.78 -5.61 -4.93
C ILE A 44 0.28 -5.55 -3.48
N ARG A 45 -0.92 -6.11 -3.19
CA ARG A 45 -1.44 -6.16 -1.83
C ARG A 45 -0.59 -7.02 -0.90
N GLU A 46 -0.10 -8.16 -1.38
CA GLU A 46 0.80 -9.03 -0.60
C GLU A 46 2.15 -8.36 -0.36
N GLN A 47 2.73 -7.69 -1.37
CA GLN A 47 3.96 -6.92 -1.22
C GLN A 47 3.76 -5.78 -0.22
N PHE A 48 2.69 -5.00 -0.35
CA PHE A 48 2.37 -3.90 0.56
C PHE A 48 2.20 -4.38 2.01
N LYS A 49 1.63 -5.57 2.24
CA LYS A 49 1.56 -6.16 3.59
C LYS A 49 2.94 -6.46 4.17
N LYS A 50 3.85 -7.01 3.37
CA LYS A 50 5.24 -7.26 3.81
C LYS A 50 5.98 -5.95 4.08
N GLU A 51 5.79 -4.95 3.23
CA GLU A 51 6.35 -3.61 3.43
C GLU A 51 5.78 -2.95 4.70
N LEU A 52 4.50 -3.17 5.03
CA LEU A 52 3.91 -2.69 6.28
C LEU A 52 4.55 -3.31 7.52
N GLU A 53 4.91 -4.60 7.48
CA GLU A 53 5.63 -5.25 8.59
C GLU A 53 7.03 -4.65 8.79
N LEU A 54 7.73 -4.35 7.69
CA LEU A 54 9.02 -3.66 7.74
C LEU A 54 8.87 -2.22 8.24
N ALA A 55 7.88 -1.49 7.75
CA ALA A 55 7.58 -0.14 8.22
C ALA A 55 7.21 -0.12 9.72
N LYS A 56 6.58 -1.18 10.23
CA LYS A 56 6.32 -1.33 11.66
C LYS A 56 7.60 -1.47 12.47
N LEU A 57 8.59 -2.22 11.97
CA LEU A 57 9.91 -2.34 12.62
C LEU A 57 10.61 -0.99 12.71
N GLU A 58 10.66 -0.26 11.59
CA GLU A 58 11.24 1.10 11.55
C GLU A 58 10.47 2.08 12.43
N TRP A 59 9.13 1.95 12.51
CA TRP A 59 8.32 2.76 13.41
C TRP A 59 8.67 2.49 14.88
N ILE A 60 8.89 1.23 15.29
CA ILE A 60 9.25 0.90 16.66
C ILE A 60 10.60 1.50 17.03
N GLU A 61 11.59 1.38 16.15
CA GLU A 61 12.91 1.97 16.33
C GLU A 61 12.82 3.50 16.43
N TRP A 62 12.05 4.11 15.54
CA TRP A 62 11.78 5.55 15.54
C TRP A 62 11.12 6.02 16.84
N VAL A 63 10.09 5.33 17.35
CA VAL A 63 9.46 5.70 18.63
C VAL A 63 10.44 5.51 19.80
N LYS A 64 11.30 4.49 19.75
CA LYS A 64 12.31 4.26 20.78
C LYS A 64 13.31 5.42 20.84
N GLU A 65 13.86 5.82 19.70
CA GLU A 65 14.76 6.98 19.62
C GLU A 65 14.08 8.26 20.08
N LEU A 66 12.81 8.48 19.72
CA LEU A 66 12.03 9.62 20.18
C LEU A 66 11.90 9.63 21.71
N LYS A 67 11.60 8.48 22.33
CA LYS A 67 11.52 8.34 23.81
C LYS A 67 12.87 8.60 24.47
N GLU A 68 13.98 8.13 23.89
CA GLU A 68 15.32 8.39 24.41
C GLU A 68 15.65 9.89 24.36
N LEU A 69 15.28 10.59 23.28
CA LEU A 69 15.42 12.04 23.16
C LEU A 69 14.55 12.80 24.18
N GLU A 70 13.31 12.37 24.40
CA GLU A 70 12.44 12.95 25.43
C GLU A 70 13.00 12.74 26.84
N GLN A 71 13.54 11.55 27.13
CA GLN A 71 14.21 11.28 28.41
C GLN A 71 15.43 12.19 28.61
N ALA A 72 16.27 12.33 27.58
CA ALA A 72 17.40 13.26 27.62
C ALA A 72 16.93 14.70 27.87
N TYR A 73 15.87 15.14 27.19
CA TYR A 73 15.29 16.47 27.38
C TYR A 73 14.82 16.71 28.83
N ASN A 74 14.20 15.71 29.44
CA ASN A 74 13.69 15.79 30.81
C ASN A 74 14.81 15.79 31.86
N GLN A 75 15.94 15.13 31.57
CA GLN A 75 17.10 15.05 32.47
C GLN A 75 18.06 16.23 32.30
N GLU A 76 18.04 16.91 31.15
CA GLU A 76 18.98 17.98 30.83
C GLU A 76 18.71 19.23 31.68
N ALA A 77 19.64 19.61 32.54
CA ALA A 77 19.54 20.78 33.41
C ALA A 77 19.90 22.08 32.70
N ASN A 78 20.69 22.03 31.64
CA ASN A 78 21.13 23.19 30.88
C ASN A 78 20.04 23.68 29.92
N LEU A 79 19.63 24.94 30.07
CA LEU A 79 18.53 25.51 29.28
C LEU A 79 18.84 25.60 27.78
N VAL A 80 20.10 25.82 27.40
CA VAL A 80 20.52 25.89 25.98
C VAL A 80 20.43 24.50 25.35
N GLU A 81 20.98 23.48 26.00
CA GLU A 81 20.94 22.10 25.51
C GLU A 81 19.50 21.56 25.47
N ARG A 82 18.69 21.94 26.46
CA ARG A 82 17.25 21.62 26.47
C ARG A 82 16.51 22.20 25.26
N ILE A 83 16.81 23.44 24.85
CA ILE A 83 16.22 24.04 23.63
C ILE A 83 16.68 23.29 22.38
N LEU A 84 17.96 22.93 22.29
CA LEU A 84 18.48 22.15 21.15
C LEU A 84 17.81 20.77 21.05
N LEU A 85 17.64 20.08 22.17
CA LEU A 85 16.91 18.81 22.24
C LEU A 85 15.45 18.98 21.81
N ARG A 86 14.78 20.05 22.23
CA ARG A 86 13.41 20.35 21.78
C ARG A 86 13.32 20.52 20.26
N CYS A 87 14.25 21.25 19.67
CA CYS A 87 14.32 21.41 18.21
C CYS A 87 14.59 20.07 17.51
N LYS A 88 15.47 19.24 18.08
CA LYS A 88 15.78 17.90 17.55
C LYS A 88 14.56 16.98 17.58
N ILE A 89 13.82 16.95 18.70
CA ILE A 89 12.56 16.20 18.85
C ILE A 89 11.54 16.67 17.80
N SER A 90 11.31 17.97 17.69
CA SER A 90 10.36 18.53 16.71
C SER A 90 10.70 18.15 15.27
N ASN A 91 11.98 18.24 14.89
CA ASN A 91 12.42 17.78 13.56
C ASN A 91 12.20 16.27 13.41
N TYR A 92 12.54 15.48 14.42
CA TYR A 92 12.42 14.03 14.35
C TYR A 92 10.96 13.56 14.18
N GLU A 93 10.01 14.26 14.81
CA GLU A 93 8.56 14.07 14.64
C GLU A 93 8.09 14.32 13.19
N ASP A 94 8.60 15.36 12.55
CA ASP A 94 8.17 15.80 11.21
C ASP A 94 8.83 15.01 10.07
N PHE A 95 10.03 14.44 10.27
CA PHE A 95 10.82 13.81 9.20
C PHE A 95 10.75 12.27 9.13
N GLY A 96 10.14 11.59 10.11
CA GLY A 96 10.00 10.13 10.08
C GLY A 96 9.14 9.67 8.90
N THR A 97 9.77 9.14 7.83
CA THR A 97 9.07 8.66 6.62
C THR A 97 9.58 7.30 6.16
N TYR A 98 8.68 6.49 5.60
CA TYR A 98 8.96 5.19 5.00
C TYR A 98 8.54 5.17 3.53
N PHE A 99 9.41 4.69 2.65
CA PHE A 99 9.10 4.51 1.23
C PHE A 99 8.46 3.15 1.00
N PHE A 100 7.29 3.12 0.36
CA PHE A 100 6.61 1.89 -0.07
C PHE A 100 6.79 1.69 -1.57
N PRO A 101 7.75 0.85 -2.02
CA PRO A 101 7.97 0.57 -3.44
C PRO A 101 6.72 0.07 -4.16
N SER A 102 5.90 -0.76 -3.50
CA SER A 102 4.68 -1.34 -4.09
C SER A 102 3.66 -0.31 -4.56
N ILE A 103 3.61 0.86 -3.91
CA ILE A 103 2.69 1.96 -4.25
C ILE A 103 3.42 3.24 -4.71
N GLY A 104 4.76 3.22 -4.73
CA GLY A 104 5.61 4.32 -5.17
C GLY A 104 5.44 5.60 -4.34
N LYS A 105 5.25 5.49 -3.02
CA LYS A 105 4.96 6.64 -2.15
C LYS A 105 5.77 6.60 -0.85
N ASN A 106 6.18 7.79 -0.42
CA ASN A 106 6.65 8.02 0.95
C ASN A 106 5.46 8.33 1.85
N LEU A 107 5.40 7.67 3.00
CA LEU A 107 4.37 7.89 4.01
C LEU A 107 5.06 8.19 5.35
N SER A 108 4.46 9.09 6.14
CA SER A 108 4.97 9.42 7.48
C SER A 108 4.79 8.23 8.43
N LEU A 109 5.86 7.83 9.12
CA LEU A 109 5.85 6.78 10.14
C LEU A 109 4.85 7.10 11.26
N HIS A 110 4.85 8.34 11.75
CA HIS A 110 3.87 8.81 12.73
C HIS A 110 2.42 8.58 12.26
N ARG A 111 2.12 8.96 11.02
CA ARG A 111 0.78 8.81 10.43
C ARG A 111 0.38 7.34 10.29
N ILE A 112 1.27 6.50 9.76
CA ILE A 112 0.98 5.09 9.51
C ILE A 112 0.80 4.32 10.83
N GLY A 113 1.65 4.59 11.83
CA GLY A 113 1.51 4.01 13.16
C GLY A 113 0.16 4.34 13.80
N LYS A 114 -0.28 5.60 13.68
CA LYS A 114 -1.59 6.04 14.17
C LYS A 114 -2.76 5.39 13.41
N GLU A 115 -2.70 5.36 12.08
CA GLU A 115 -3.76 4.78 11.23
C GLU A 115 -3.91 3.26 11.42
N ASN A 116 -2.81 2.57 11.73
CA ASN A 116 -2.82 1.12 11.99
C ASN A 116 -2.94 0.75 13.48
N GLY A 117 -3.01 1.74 14.37
CA GLY A 117 -3.17 1.52 15.82
C GLY A 117 -1.97 0.81 16.47
N TRP A 118 -0.76 0.99 15.94
CA TRP A 118 0.45 0.38 16.50
C TRP A 118 0.74 0.93 17.90
N LYS A 119 1.09 0.04 18.83
CA LYS A 119 1.39 0.38 20.23
C LYS A 119 2.73 -0.22 20.63
N LEU A 120 3.48 0.52 21.43
CA LEU A 120 4.84 0.12 21.81
C LEU A 120 4.88 -1.09 22.78
N GLU A 121 3.85 -1.24 23.60
CA GLU A 121 3.87 -2.13 24.77
C GLU A 121 3.64 -3.61 24.46
N GLU A 122 2.96 -3.94 23.35
CA GLU A 122 2.68 -5.33 22.96
C GLU A 122 3.69 -5.87 21.92
N ASP A 123 4.33 -4.99 21.14
CA ASP A 123 5.09 -5.39 19.94
C ASP A 123 6.60 -5.61 20.16
N ILE A 124 7.19 -5.08 21.23
CA ILE A 124 8.63 -5.25 21.51
C ILE A 124 8.96 -6.71 21.87
N GLN A 125 8.06 -7.39 22.60
CA GLN A 125 8.26 -8.78 23.04
C GLN A 125 8.16 -9.78 21.88
N GLU A 126 7.15 -9.68 21.02
CA GLU A 126 6.98 -10.56 19.85
C GLU A 126 8.12 -10.42 18.81
N GLN A 127 8.73 -9.23 18.70
CA GLN A 127 9.78 -8.98 17.70
C GLN A 127 11.19 -9.35 18.16
N GLN A 128 11.46 -9.35 19.48
CA GLN A 128 12.71 -9.91 20.02
C GLN A 128 12.75 -11.43 19.80
N GLU A 129 11.64 -12.13 19.94
CA GLU A 129 11.55 -13.57 19.65
C GLU A 129 11.80 -13.87 18.16
N LYS A 130 11.25 -13.07 17.24
CA LYS A 130 11.46 -13.25 15.79
C LYS A 130 12.89 -12.96 15.28
N LYS A 131 13.69 -12.16 15.99
CA LYS A 131 15.11 -11.92 15.64
C LYS A 131 16.06 -13.02 16.13
N THR A 132 15.58 -13.92 17.00
CA THR A 132 16.40 -14.95 17.67
C THR A 132 16.17 -16.36 17.10
N CYS A 133 15.28 -16.53 16.11
CA CYS A 133 15.02 -17.78 15.40
C CYS A 133 15.49 -17.72 13.94
#